data_AF-A0A350AHV5-F1
#
_entry.id   AF-A0A350AHV5-F1
#
_cell.length_a   1.000
_cell.length_b   1.000
_cell.length_c   1.000
_cell.angle_alpha   90.00
_cell.angle_beta   90.00
_cell.angle_gamma   90.00
#
_symmetry.space_group_name_H-M   'P 1'
#
loop_
_entity.id
_entity.type
_entity.pdbx_description
1 polymer ?
#
loop_
_entity_poly.entity_id
_entity_poly.type
_entity_poly.pdbx_seq_one_letter_code
_entity_poly.pdbx_strand_id
1 'polypeptide(L)' 'MTSFAEMGLSEAICARATRGGITEPTPIQAGAIPAALEGRDVMGLAKTGTGKTLAFGLP' A
#
# COMPACT_ATOMS: atom_id res chain seq x y z
N MET A 1 -2.40 -1.49 14.25
CA MET A 1 -1.81 -0.64 13.21
C MET A 1 -0.94 -1.54 12.37
N THR A 2 -1.17 -1.60 11.05
CA THR A 2 -0.38 -2.44 10.13
C THR A 2 0.59 -1.51 9.40
N SER A 3 1.88 -1.80 9.43
CA SER A 3 2.91 -1.05 8.70
C SER A 3 3.06 -1.57 7.26
N PHE A 4 3.71 -0.80 6.39
CA PHE A 4 4.04 -1.25 5.03
C PHE A 4 4.92 -2.50 5.00
N ALA A 5 5.81 -2.66 5.99
CA ALA A 5 6.67 -3.84 6.10
C ALA A 5 5.86 -5.11 6.42
N GLU A 6 4.86 -4.99 7.29
CA GLU A 6 3.94 -6.10 7.62
C GLU A 6 3.03 -6.50 6.45
N MET A 7 2.91 -5.65 5.43
CA MET A 7 2.16 -5.97 4.19
C MET A 7 2.97 -6.77 3.19
N GLY A 8 4.26 -7.03 3.45
CA GLY A 8 5.13 -7.80 2.55
C GLY A 8 5.87 -6.96 1.50
N LEU A 9 5.85 -5.63 1.62
CA LEU A 9 6.65 -4.77 0.74
C LEU A 9 8.14 -4.84 1.09
N SER A 10 8.99 -4.72 0.07
CA SER A 10 10.44 -4.69 0.25
C SER A 10 10.90 -3.51 1.13
N GLU A 11 12.00 -3.70 1.85
CA GLU A 11 12.61 -2.64 2.67
C GLU A 11 12.92 -1.38 1.87
N ALA A 12 13.37 -1.55 0.61
CA ALA A 12 13.63 -0.44 -0.29
C ALA A 12 12.38 0.40 -0.59
N ILE A 13 11.21 -0.23 -0.77
CA ILE A 13 9.95 0.47 -0.98
C ILE A 13 9.52 1.18 0.31
N CYS A 14 9.57 0.50 1.45
CA CYS A 14 9.24 1.08 2.76
C CYS A 14 10.10 2.31 3.07
N ALA A 15 11.41 2.25 2.83
CA ALA A 15 12.32 3.37 3.02
C ALA A 15 12.00 4.56 2.10
N ARG A 16 11.58 4.29 0.84
CA ARG A 16 11.14 5.34 -0.09
C ARG A 16 9.82 5.97 0.35
N ALA A 17 8.85 5.17 0.78
CA ALA A 17 7.57 5.66 1.30
C ALA A 17 7.77 6.58 2.51
N THR A 18 8.56 6.13 3.49
CA THR A 18 8.92 6.92 4.68
C THR A 18 9.60 8.23 4.31
N ARG A 19 10.58 8.22 3.38
CA ARG A 19 11.25 9.45 2.91
C ARG A 19 10.28 10.41 2.20
N GLY A 20 9.25 9.87 1.55
CA GLY A 20 8.15 10.64 0.95
C GLY A 20 7.11 11.16 1.96
N GLY A 21 7.31 10.92 3.26
CA GLY A 21 6.36 11.30 4.30
C GLY A 21 5.17 10.36 4.45
N ILE A 22 5.24 9.17 3.85
CA ILE A 22 4.17 8.16 3.87
C ILE A 22 4.59 7.05 4.82
N THR A 23 4.28 7.24 6.10
CA THR A 23 4.71 6.34 7.18
C THR A 23 3.64 5.33 7.57
N GLU A 24 2.37 5.70 7.42
CA GLU A 24 1.23 4.85 7.75
C GLU A 24 0.39 4.55 6.51
N PRO A 25 0.01 3.28 6.28
CA PRO A 25 -0.85 2.93 5.17
C PRO A 25 -2.30 3.35 5.42
N THR A 26 -2.92 3.87 4.37
CA THR A 26 -4.36 4.14 4.36
C THR A 26 -5.17 2.83 4.34
N PRO A 27 -6.46 2.84 4.71
CA PRO A 27 -7.30 1.64 4.67
C PRO A 27 -7.35 0.94 3.30
N ILE A 28 -7.33 1.70 2.20
CA ILE A 28 -7.33 1.12 0.85
C ILE A 28 -6.01 0.44 0.50
N GLN A 29 -4.88 0.99 0.97
CA GLN A 29 -3.56 0.38 0.81
C GLN A 29 -3.47 -0.91 1.64
N ALA A 30 -3.91 -0.87 2.90
CA ALA A 30 -3.91 -2.03 3.79
C ALA A 30 -4.77 -3.20 3.27
N GLY A 31 -5.89 -2.89 2.60
CA GLY A 31 -6.74 -3.91 1.99
C GLY A 31 -6.23 -4.43 0.64
N ALA A 32 -5.61 -3.57 -0.18
CA ALA A 32 -5.22 -3.91 -1.55
C ALA A 32 -3.82 -4.53 -1.67
N ILE A 33 -2.83 -4.00 -0.94
CA ILE A 33 -1.42 -4.34 -1.13
C ILE A 33 -1.15 -5.84 -0.89
N PRO A 34 -1.58 -6.46 0.23
CA PRO A 34 -1.31 -7.88 0.46
C PRO A 34 -1.95 -8.77 -0.61
N ALA A 35 -3.19 -8.49 -1.00
CA ALA A 35 -3.89 -9.25 -2.03
C ALA A 35 -3.22 -9.12 -3.42
N ALA A 36 -2.76 -7.93 -3.77
CA ALA A 36 -2.05 -7.69 -5.02
C ALA A 36 -0.68 -8.39 -5.05
N LEU A 37 0.07 -8.38 -3.94
CA LEU A 37 1.35 -9.10 -3.82
C LEU A 37 1.18 -10.62 -3.92
N GLU A 38 0.03 -11.15 -3.50
CA GLU A 38 -0.35 -12.55 -3.70
C GLU A 38 -0.78 -12.88 -5.14
N GLY A 39 -0.77 -11.89 -6.05
CA GLY A 39 -1.18 -12.06 -7.45
C GLY A 39 -2.68 -12.21 -7.65
N ARG A 40 -3.49 -11.80 -6.67
CA ARG A 40 -4.96 -11.82 -6.79
C ARG A 40 -5.46 -10.56 -7.49
N ASP A 41 -6.57 -10.71 -8.22
CA ASP A 41 -7.31 -9.56 -8.73
C ASP A 41 -7.90 -8.74 -7.56
N VAL A 42 -7.70 -7.43 -7.61
CA VAL A 42 -8.16 -6.51 -6.56
C VAL A 42 -9.04 -5.41 -7.16
N MET A 43 -10.26 -5.28 -6.65
CA MET A 43 -11.15 -4.14 -6.94
C MET A 43 -11.20 -3.20 -5.74
N GLY A 44 -10.71 -1.97 -5.90
CA GLY A 44 -10.71 -0.96 -4.84
C GLY A 44 -11.69 0.19 -5.10
N LEU A 45 -12.64 0.39 -4.19
CA LEU A 45 -13.57 1.53 -4.21
C LEU A 45 -13.19 2.54 -3.13
N ALA A 46 -12.65 3.69 -3.53
CA ALA A 46 -12.37 4.79 -2.61
C ALA A 46 -12.40 6.15 -3.32
N LYS A 47 -12.59 7.24 -2.58
CA LYS A 47 -12.59 8.62 -3.12
C LYS A 47 -11.20 9.07 -3.57
N THR A 48 -11.10 10.10 -4.42
CA THR A 48 -9.80 10.70 -4.77
C THR A 48 -9.11 11.25 -3.51
N GLY A 49 -7.78 11.18 -3.45
CA GLY A 49 -7.00 11.60 -2.29
C GLY A 49 -6.84 10.55 -1.18
N THR A 50 -7.44 9.36 -1.30
CA THR A 50 -7.35 8.30 -0.28
C THR A 50 -6.14 7.36 -0.44
N GLY A 51 -5.17 7.70 -1.31
CA GLY A 51 -3.97 6.88 -1.49
C GLY A 51 -4.09 5.70 -2.49
N LYS A 52 -5.15 5.63 -3.30
CA LYS A 52 -5.36 4.57 -4.32
C LYS A 52 -4.19 4.38 -5.27
N THR A 53 -3.55 5.46 -5.72
CA THR A 53 -2.42 5.39 -6.66
C THR A 53 -1.27 4.52 -6.12
N LEU A 54 -0.95 4.65 -4.84
CA LEU A 54 0.09 3.82 -4.20
C LEU A 54 -0.44 2.44 -3.81
N ALA A 55 -1.74 2.30 -3.55
CA ALA A 55 -2.35 1.00 -3.27
C ALA A 55 -2.17 0.00 -4.43
N PHE A 56 -2.14 0.49 -5.68
CA PHE A 56 -1.99 -0.33 -6.89
C PHE A 56 -0.62 -0.18 -7.58
N GLY A 57 0.22 0.77 -7.17
CA GLY A 57 1.52 1.03 -7.79
C GLY A 57 2.73 0.62 -6.96
N LEU A 58 2.53 0.23 -5.69
CA LEU A 58 3.59 -0.29 -4.82
C LEU A 58 3.81 -1.80 -4.93
N PRO A 59 2.77 -2.66 -5.02
CA PRO A 59 2.94 -4.06 -5.36
C PRO A 59 3.61 -4.23 -6.73
#